data_AF-A0A349LFK9-F1
#
_entry.id   AF-A0A349LFK9-F1
#
_cell.length_a   1.000
_cell.length_b   1.000
_cell.length_c   1.000
_cell.angle_alpha   90.00
_cell.angle_beta   90.00
_cell.angle_gamma   90.00
#
_symmetry.space_group_name_H-M   'P 1'
#
loop_
_entity.id
_entity.type
_entity.pdbx_description
1 polymer ?
#
loop_
_entity_poly.entity_id
_entity_poly.type
_entity_poly.pdbx_seq_one_letter_code
_entity_poly.pdbx_strand_id
1 'polypeptide(L)'
;EERVMDSNPLEKERGITILAKNTAVHWNDVKINIVDTPGHADFGGEVERILRMVDGVVLLVDAAEGPMPQTRFVTRKALELDLLPLVVINKVDRGDA
;
A
#
# COMPACT_ATOMS: atom_id res chain seq x y z
N GLU A 1 -10.30 -13.63 -9.12
CA GLU A 1 -10.76 -12.65 -8.12
C GLU A 1 -10.64 -11.26 -8.68
N GLU A 2 -11.68 -10.45 -8.53
CA GLU A 2 -11.72 -9.10 -9.09
C GLU A 2 -11.23 -8.11 -8.02
N ARG A 3 -10.10 -7.43 -8.27
CA ARG A 3 -9.59 -6.38 -7.39
C ARG A 3 -10.53 -5.19 -7.48
N VAL A 4 -11.27 -4.93 -6.40
CA VAL A 4 -12.33 -3.89 -6.34
C VAL A 4 -11.78 -2.50 -6.64
N MET A 5 -10.52 -2.25 -6.27
CA MET A 5 -9.90 -0.94 -6.46
C MET A 5 -9.23 -0.80 -7.84
N ASP A 6 -8.80 -1.85 -8.54
CA ASP A 6 -8.11 -1.73 -9.84
C ASP A 6 -9.10 -1.62 -11.02
N SER A 7 -9.64 -0.42 -11.25
CA SER A 7 -10.67 -0.14 -12.27
C SER A 7 -10.15 0.26 -13.67
N ASN A 8 -8.90 0.71 -13.82
CA ASN A 8 -8.34 1.17 -15.10
C ASN A 8 -7.81 -0.01 -15.95
N PRO A 9 -8.09 -0.08 -17.27
CA PRO A 9 -7.54 -1.13 -18.15
C PRO A 9 -6.02 -1.34 -18.05
N LEU A 10 -5.25 -0.24 -17.91
CA LEU A 10 -3.78 -0.31 -17.83
C LEU A 10 -3.29 -0.90 -16.51
N GLU A 11 -4.01 -0.68 -15.41
CA GLU A 11 -3.73 -1.27 -14.10
C GLU A 11 -4.03 -2.77 -14.12
N LYS A 12 -5.15 -3.17 -14.72
CA LYS A 12 -5.53 -4.59 -14.88
C LYS A 12 -4.52 -5.36 -15.73
N GLU A 13 -4.03 -4.76 -16.81
CA GLU A 13 -3.02 -5.37 -17.70
C GLU A 13 -1.68 -5.58 -16.99
N ARG A 14 -1.23 -4.60 -16.20
CA ARG A 14 0.08 -4.63 -15.54
C ARG A 14 0.05 -5.27 -14.14
N GLY A 15 -1.13 -5.48 -13.57
CA GLY A 15 -1.30 -6.03 -12.23
C GLY A 15 -0.81 -5.11 -11.10
N ILE A 16 -0.69 -3.80 -11.35
CA ILE A 16 -0.19 -2.79 -10.40
C ILE A 16 -1.21 -1.66 -10.22
N THR A 17 -1.24 -1.08 -9.01
CA THR A 17 -1.93 0.19 -8.73
C THR A 17 -1.10 1.34 -9.31
N ILE A 18 -1.70 2.17 -10.17
CA ILE A 18 -1.04 3.34 -10.79
C ILE A 18 -1.53 4.63 -10.16
N LEU A 19 -2.83 4.72 -9.86
CA LEU A 19 -3.44 5.90 -9.24
C LEU A 19 -3.93 5.59 -7.83
N ALA A 20 -3.74 6.55 -6.93
CA ALA A 20 -4.23 6.40 -5.56
C ALA A 20 -5.75 6.32 -5.53
N LYS A 21 -6.29 5.40 -4.73
CA LYS A 21 -7.75 5.26 -4.55
C LYS A 21 -8.12 5.31 -3.10
N ASN A 22 -9.15 6.08 -2.79
CA ASN A 22 -9.69 6.24 -1.47
C ASN A 22 -10.87 5.28 -1.28
N THR A 23 -10.92 4.65 -0.11
CA THR A 23 -12.14 4.01 0.41
C THR A 23 -12.29 4.36 1.88
N ALA A 24 -13.51 4.26 2.41
CA ALA A 24 -13.79 4.54 3.80
C ALA A 24 -14.67 3.45 4.40
N VAL A 25 -14.35 3.05 5.62
CA VAL A 25 -15.11 2.08 6.41
C VAL A 25 -15.40 2.65 7.80
N HIS A 26 -16.50 2.23 8.41
CA HIS A 26 -16.79 2.54 9.81
C HIS A 26 -16.51 1.30 10.66
N TRP A 27 -15.76 1.48 11.75
CA TRP A 27 -15.42 0.43 12.71
C TRP A 27 -15.46 0.99 14.12
N ASN A 28 -16.29 0.42 15.00
CA ASN A 28 -16.44 0.86 16.41
C ASN A 28 -16.58 2.39 16.56
N ASP A 29 -17.54 2.99 15.86
CA ASP A 29 -17.80 4.44 15.81
C ASP A 29 -16.66 5.31 15.25
N VAL A 30 -15.58 4.70 14.73
CA VAL A 30 -14.47 5.38 14.06
C VAL A 30 -14.61 5.24 12.55
N LYS A 31 -14.51 6.36 11.83
CA LYS A 31 -14.38 6.36 10.37
C LYS A 31 -12.91 6.21 9.99
N ILE A 32 -12.57 5.13 9.31
CA ILE A 32 -11.22 4.85 8.82
C ILE A 32 -11.19 5.14 7.32
N ASN A 33 -10.30 6.03 6.90
CA ASN A 33 -10.03 6.27 5.48
C ASN A 33 -8.80 5.47 5.08
N ILE A 34 -8.92 4.68 4.02
CA ILE A 34 -7.85 3.85 3.48
C ILE A 34 -7.50 4.42 2.12
N VAL A 35 -6.22 4.64 1.88
CA VAL A 35 -5.71 5.05 0.58
C VAL A 35 -4.84 3.94 0.03
N ASP A 36 -5.28 3.34 -1.08
CA ASP A 36 -4.47 2.41 -1.86
C ASP A 36 -3.46 3.22 -2.67
N THR A 37 -2.18 2.84 -2.61
CA THR A 37 -1.07 3.63 -3.15
C THR A 37 -0.24 2.82 -4.13
N PRO A 38 0.31 3.43 -5.19
CA PRO A 38 1.29 2.77 -6.04
C PRO A 38 2.51 2.31 -5.23
N GLY A 39 2.94 1.06 -5.41
CA GLY A 39 4.14 0.52 -4.75
C GLY A 39 5.44 0.78 -5.52
N HIS A 40 5.37 1.24 -6.77
CA HIS A 40 6.53 1.34 -7.66
C HIS A 40 7.22 2.70 -7.56
N ALA A 41 8.56 2.72 -7.47
CA ALA A 41 9.38 3.94 -7.34
C ALA A 41 9.18 4.93 -8.50
N ASP A 42 8.81 4.43 -9.68
CA ASP A 42 8.48 5.24 -10.87
C ASP A 42 7.32 6.22 -10.63
N PHE A 43 6.52 6.02 -9.59
CA PHE A 43 5.42 6.91 -9.19
C PHE A 43 5.73 7.71 -7.91
N GLY A 44 7.00 7.99 -7.64
CA GLY A 44 7.47 8.62 -6.40
C GLY A 44 6.76 9.93 -6.02
N GLY A 45 6.43 10.79 -7.00
CA GLY A 45 5.71 12.04 -6.72
C GLY A 45 4.28 11.82 -6.19
N GLU A 46 3.59 10.79 -6.69
CA GLU A 46 2.25 10.42 -6.22
C GLU A 46 2.33 9.76 -4.83
N VAL A 47 3.32 8.88 -4.62
CA VAL A 47 3.60 8.28 -3.30
C VAL A 47 3.83 9.35 -2.24
N GLU A 48 4.70 10.34 -2.50
CA GLU A 48 4.98 11.41 -1.54
C GLU A 48 3.75 12.28 -1.24
N ARG A 49 2.92 12.56 -2.25
CA ARG A 49 1.67 13.30 -2.07
C ARG A 49 0.71 12.54 -1.15
N ILE A 50 0.58 11.23 -1.32
CA ILE A 50 -0.32 10.40 -0.50
C ILE A 50 0.19 10.29 0.93
N LEU A 51 1.48 10.04 1.13
CA LEU A 51 2.06 9.90 2.46
C LEU A 51 1.82 11.17 3.30
N ARG A 52 1.75 12.36 2.68
CA ARG A 52 1.43 13.62 3.37
C ARG A 52 -0.05 13.80 3.74
N MET A 53 -0.94 12.92 3.25
CA MET A 53 -2.39 12.99 3.49
C MET A 53 -2.88 11.95 4.51
N VAL A 54 -2.01 11.07 5.01
CA VAL A 54 -2.36 9.97 5.91
C VAL A 54 -1.67 10.13 7.25
N ASP A 55 -2.30 9.61 8.31
CA ASP A 55 -1.73 9.63 9.67
C ASP A 55 -0.77 8.46 9.96
N GLY A 56 -0.77 7.43 9.10
CA GLY A 56 0.04 6.24 9.26
C GLY A 56 0.00 5.35 8.01
N VAL A 57 0.83 4.30 7.98
CA VAL A 57 0.93 3.41 6.82
C VAL A 57 0.84 1.95 7.23
N VAL A 58 0.21 1.13 6.39
CA VAL A 58 0.21 -0.32 6.52
C VAL A 58 1.24 -0.89 5.55
N LEU A 59 2.31 -1.46 6.09
CA LEU A 59 3.40 -2.05 5.31
C LEU A 59 3.15 -3.55 5.12
N LEU A 60 2.61 -3.92 3.96
CA LEU A 60 2.44 -5.34 3.60
C LEU A 60 3.76 -5.96 3.16
N VAL A 61 4.12 -7.08 3.77
CA VAL A 61 5.29 -7.89 3.44
C VAL A 61 4.84 -9.32 3.20
N ASP A 62 5.25 -9.90 2.07
CA ASP A 62 4.99 -11.32 1.79
C ASP A 62 5.85 -12.20 2.72
N ALA A 63 5.24 -13.20 3.34
CA ALA A 63 5.93 -14.08 4.28
C ALA A 63 7.09 -14.87 3.65
N ALA A 64 6.90 -15.35 2.41
CA ALA A 64 7.88 -16.16 1.70
C ALA A 64 8.96 -15.29 1.02
N GLU A 65 8.55 -14.18 0.41
CA GLU A 65 9.45 -13.34 -0.40
C GLU A 65 10.19 -12.26 0.43
N GLY A 66 9.63 -11.88 1.58
CA GLY A 66 10.18 -10.82 2.42
C GLY A 66 10.06 -9.42 1.80
N PRO A 67 10.82 -8.43 2.31
CA PRO A 67 10.75 -7.05 1.84
C PRO A 67 11.47 -6.87 0.49
N MET A 68 10.77 -6.24 -0.47
CA MET A 68 11.31 -5.99 -1.82
C MET A 68 12.01 -4.62 -1.90
N PRO A 69 12.91 -4.38 -2.89
CA PRO A 69 13.57 -3.09 -3.08
C PRO A 69 12.60 -1.90 -3.16
N GLN A 70 11.44 -2.10 -3.79
CA GLN A 70 10.37 -1.10 -3.89
C GLN A 70 9.77 -0.79 -2.52
N THR A 71 9.54 -1.81 -1.68
CA THR A 71 9.07 -1.67 -0.30
C THR A 71 10.00 -0.75 0.48
N ARG A 72 11.32 -0.96 0.38
CA ARG A 72 12.32 -0.13 1.06
C ARG A 72 12.24 1.35 0.67
N PHE A 73 11.97 1.66 -0.60
CA PHE A 73 11.84 3.04 -1.06
C PHE A 73 10.65 3.75 -0.39
N VAL A 74 9.47 3.13 -0.41
CA VAL A 74 8.24 3.70 0.17
C VAL A 74 8.34 3.78 1.69
N THR A 75 8.84 2.74 2.34
CA THR A 75 9.04 2.72 3.81
C THR A 75 9.97 3.84 4.26
N ARG A 76 11.08 4.09 3.55
CA ARG A 76 11.99 5.19 3.90
C ARG A 76 11.29 6.54 3.84
N LYS A 77 10.48 6.79 2.80
CA LYS A 77 9.70 8.02 2.66
C LYS A 77 8.67 8.20 3.76
N ALA A 78 8.00 7.12 4.18
CA ALA A 78 7.06 7.16 5.29
C ALA A 78 7.76 7.51 6.62
N LEU A 79 8.93 6.90 6.88
CA LEU A 79 9.73 7.18 8.08
C LEU A 79 10.32 8.60 8.08
N GLU A 80 10.73 9.14 6.93
CA GLU A 80 11.16 10.53 6.78
C GLU A 80 10.04 11.55 7.10
N LEU A 81 8.78 11.12 7.08
CA LEU A 81 7.59 11.91 7.42
C LEU A 81 7.08 11.61 8.83
N ASP A 82 7.84 10.88 9.66
CA ASP A 82 7.47 10.45 11.02
C ASP A 82 6.15 9.65 11.07
N LEU A 83 5.74 9.04 9.95
CA LEU A 83 4.56 8.18 9.92
C LEU A 83 4.85 6.85 10.60
N LEU A 84 3.89 6.39 11.41
CA LEU A 84 3.97 5.09 12.09
C LEU A 84 3.62 3.95 11.12
N PRO A 85 4.59 3.05 10.79
CA PRO A 85 4.30 1.90 9.96
C PRO A 85 3.76 0.75 10.79
N LEU A 86 2.58 0.25 10.44
CA LEU A 86 2.07 -1.03 10.90
C LEU A 86 2.53 -2.12 9.93
N VAL A 87 3.46 -2.97 10.34
CA VAL A 87 3.93 -4.09 9.51
C VAL A 87 2.89 -5.20 9.53
N VAL A 88 2.47 -5.65 8.35
CA VAL A 88 1.52 -6.74 8.15
C VAL A 88 2.18 -7.82 7.30
N ILE A 89 2.37 -9.00 7.89
CA ILE A 89 2.88 -10.16 7.17
C ILE A 89 1.70 -10.84 6.46
N ASN A 90 1.80 -10.97 5.15
CA ASN A 90 0.75 -11.47 4.27
C ASN A 90 1.15 -12.79 3.61
N LYS A 91 0.16 -13.52 3.08
CA LYS A 91 0.29 -14.84 2.43
C LYS A 91 0.90 -15.93 3.32
N VAL A 92 0.64 -15.85 4.63
CA VAL A 92 1.07 -16.84 5.63
C VAL A 92 0.44 -18.22 5.46
N ASP A 93 -0.57 -18.32 4.59
CA ASP A 93 -1.23 -19.56 4.21
C ASP A 93 -0.41 -20.42 3.23
N ARG A 94 0.60 -19.84 2.58
CA ARG A 94 1.44 -20.58 1.64
C ARG A 94 2.37 -21.55 2.37
N GLY A 95 2.58 -22.74 1.81
CA GLY A 95 3.46 -23.75 2.41
C GLY A 95 4.96 -23.43 2.35
N ASP A 96 5.34 -22.42 1.57
CA ASP A 96 6.69 -21.87 1.44
C ASP A 96 6.90 -20.56 2.24
N ALA A 97 5.91 -20.16 3.05
CA ALA A 97 5.98 -19.04 3.97
C ALA A 97 6.96 -19.28 5.14
#